data_AF-A0A345UVI6-F1
#
_entry.id   AF-A0A345UVI6-F1
#
_cell.length_a   1.000
_cell.length_b   1.000
_cell.length_c   1.000
_cell.angle_alpha   90.00
_cell.angle_beta   90.00
_cell.angle_gamma   90.00
#
_symmetry.space_group_name_H-M   'P 1'
#
loop_
_entity.id
_entity.type
_entity.pdbx_description
1 polymer ?
#
loop_
_entity_poly.entity_id
_entity_poly.type
_entity_poly.pdbx_seq_one_letter_code
_entity_poly.pdbx_strand_id
1 'polypeptide(L)'
;MANDISGNYDGGDGNIYRLVIDTQDESKGKFSGYFHNSQTNQWEKVSGGYHFFSDGQDETVLKVTTSVGAWEWASDHVNGSPSFQTWTAKLNGIQTGGFYREPDTRPKAPTMAELQYGQ
;
A
#
# COMPACT_ATOMS: atom_id res chain seq x y z
N MET A 1 2.86 -18.34 -0.25
CA MET A 1 1.84 -17.30 -0.04
C MET A 1 1.00 -17.26 -1.30
N ALA A 2 -0.32 -17.35 -1.18
CA ALA A 2 -1.21 -17.37 -2.34
C ALA A 2 -1.51 -15.95 -2.85
N ASN A 3 -1.45 -14.95 -1.96
CA ASN A 3 -1.79 -13.56 -2.23
C ASN A 3 -0.65 -12.62 -1.85
N ASP A 4 0.43 -12.60 -2.62
CA ASP A 4 1.60 -11.75 -2.33
C ASP A 4 1.34 -10.27 -2.72
N ILE A 5 1.13 -9.45 -1.69
CA ILE A 5 0.95 -8.00 -1.80
C ILE A 5 2.26 -7.23 -1.54
N SER A 6 3.40 -7.92 -1.44
CA SER A 6 4.68 -7.24 -1.24
C SER A 6 5.07 -6.50 -2.52
N GLY A 7 5.32 -5.20 -2.44
CA GLY A 7 5.61 -4.42 -3.64
C GLY A 7 5.82 -2.94 -3.36
N ASN A 8 6.26 -2.24 -4.39
CA ASN A 8 6.21 -0.77 -4.42
C ASN A 8 4.97 -0.35 -5.18
N TYR A 9 4.17 0.51 -4.56
CA TYR A 9 2.93 1.03 -5.09
C TYR A 9 3.06 2.53 -5.23
N ASP A 10 3.17 2.97 -6.47
CA ASP A 10 3.27 4.37 -6.82
C ASP A 10 1.90 4.89 -7.24
N GLY A 11 1.57 6.09 -6.79
CA GLY A 11 0.27 6.67 -7.07
C GLY A 11 0.06 7.14 -8.52
N GLY A 12 1.09 7.07 -9.37
CA GLY A 12 1.07 7.56 -10.75
C GLY A 12 1.28 9.08 -10.85
N ASP A 13 1.27 9.59 -12.09
CA ASP A 13 1.53 10.99 -12.39
C ASP A 13 0.61 11.94 -11.60
N GLY A 14 1.21 12.72 -10.69
CA GLY A 14 0.53 13.70 -9.84
C GLY A 14 0.15 13.19 -8.44
N ASN A 15 0.33 11.91 -8.13
CA ASN A 15 0.09 11.38 -6.81
C ASN A 15 1.37 11.48 -5.96
N ILE A 16 1.24 12.21 -4.86
CA ILE A 16 2.36 12.57 -3.98
C ILE A 16 2.70 11.49 -2.95
N TYR A 17 2.00 10.34 -3.00
CA TYR A 17 2.13 9.28 -2.01
C TYR A 17 2.62 7.99 -2.66
N ARG A 18 3.47 7.27 -1.91
CA ARG A 18 3.96 5.94 -2.28
C ARG A 18 3.84 5.01 -1.09
N LEU A 19 3.40 3.78 -1.34
CA LEU A 19 3.37 2.71 -0.35
C LEU A 19 4.35 1.61 -0.76
N VAL A 20 5.22 1.23 0.15
CA VAL A 20 6.10 0.07 0.01
C VAL A 20 5.66 -0.97 1.02
N ILE A 21 5.30 -2.16 0.56
CA ILE A 21 4.97 -3.30 1.43
C ILE A 21 6.16 -4.28 1.38
N ASP A 22 6.83 -4.43 2.51
CA ASP A 22 8.05 -5.23 2.66
C ASP A 22 7.74 -6.63 3.22
N THR A 23 6.81 -6.68 4.19
CA THR A 23 6.45 -7.94 4.84
C THR A 23 4.95 -8.10 4.95
N GLN A 24 4.54 -9.37 4.87
CA GLN A 24 3.16 -9.81 4.92
C GLN A 24 3.04 -11.03 5.82
N ASP A 25 2.03 -11.05 6.68
CA ASP A 25 1.61 -12.22 7.46
C ASP A 25 0.14 -12.55 7.14
N GLU A 26 -0.06 -13.47 6.19
CA GLU A 26 -1.36 -13.94 5.70
C GLU A 26 -2.22 -14.55 6.80
N SER A 27 -1.60 -15.25 7.75
CA SER A 27 -2.33 -15.85 8.88
C SER A 27 -2.95 -14.84 9.84
N LYS A 28 -2.45 -13.60 9.84
CA LYS A 28 -2.90 -12.53 10.73
C LYS A 28 -3.63 -11.39 10.00
N GLY A 29 -3.69 -11.42 8.67
CA GLY A 29 -4.18 -10.29 7.88
C GLY A 29 -3.38 -9.01 8.16
N LYS A 30 -2.05 -9.11 8.30
CA LYS A 30 -1.17 -7.99 8.65
C LYS A 30 -0.07 -7.78 7.62
N PHE A 31 0.28 -6.51 7.42
CA PHE A 31 1.46 -6.14 6.63
C PHE A 31 2.28 -5.07 7.34
N SER A 32 3.53 -4.93 6.94
CA SER A 32 4.34 -3.77 7.30
C SER A 32 5.23 -3.32 6.15
N GLY A 33 5.64 -2.06 6.22
CA GLY A 33 6.45 -1.44 5.19
C GLY A 33 6.64 0.05 5.45
N TYR A 34 6.61 0.84 4.38
CA TYR A 34 6.94 2.25 4.41
C TYR A 34 5.96 3.08 3.59
N PHE A 35 5.70 4.29 4.03
CA PHE A 35 4.88 5.27 3.33
C PHE A 35 5.73 6.51 3.07
N HIS A 36 5.68 7.05 1.85
CA HIS A 36 6.36 8.29 1.48
C HIS A 36 5.35 9.34 1.09
N ASN A 37 5.58 10.57 1.55
CA ASN A 37 4.88 11.75 1.09
C ASN A 37 5.88 12.68 0.41
N SER A 38 5.79 12.83 -0.91
CA SER A 38 6.72 13.63 -1.71
C SER A 38 6.58 15.14 -1.49
N GLN A 39 5.47 15.64 -0.93
CA GLN A 39 5.34 17.08 -0.61
C GLN A 39 6.20 17.51 0.57
N THR A 40 6.29 16.65 1.58
CA THR A 40 7.13 16.87 2.77
C THR A 40 8.46 16.13 2.66
N ASN A 41 8.56 15.29 1.65
CA ASN A 41 9.64 14.37 1.39
C ASN A 41 9.94 13.42 2.56
N GLN A 42 8.92 13.07 3.34
CA GLN A 42 9.08 12.25 4.53
C GLN A 42 8.74 10.79 4.25
N TRP A 43 9.63 9.90 4.71
CA TRP A 43 9.36 8.47 4.80
C TRP A 43 8.96 8.11 6.22
N GLU A 44 7.94 7.29 6.37
CA GLU A 44 7.52 6.75 7.66
C GLU A 44 7.34 5.23 7.58
N LYS A 45 7.65 4.55 8.70
CA LYS A 45 7.38 3.12 8.82
C LYS A 45 5.92 2.92 9.18
N VAL A 46 5.25 2.01 8.48
CA VAL A 46 3.82 1.75 8.66
C VAL A 46 3.55 0.26 8.89
N SER A 47 2.47 -0.02 9.62
CA SER A 47 1.91 -1.37 9.72
C SER A 47 0.40 -1.27 9.65
N GLY A 48 -0.18 -2.10 8.80
CA GLY A 48 -1.60 -2.10 8.51
C GLY A 48 -2.21 -3.50 8.59
N GLY A 49 -3.53 -3.53 8.44
CA GLY A 49 -4.29 -4.75 8.24
C GLY A 49 -4.70 -4.90 6.79
N TYR A 50 -4.97 -6.13 6.38
CA TYR A 50 -5.72 -6.41 5.16
C TYR A 50 -6.68 -7.56 5.41
N HIS A 51 -7.67 -7.67 4.54
CA HIS A 51 -8.47 -8.87 4.39
C HIS A 51 -8.49 -9.26 2.91
N PHE A 52 -8.39 -10.57 2.65
CA PHE A 52 -8.52 -11.15 1.32
C PHE A 52 -9.88 -11.82 1.18
N PHE A 53 -10.37 -11.89 -0.05
CA PHE A 53 -11.52 -12.70 -0.45
C PHE A 53 -11.39 -14.14 0.10
N SER A 54 -12.08 -14.42 1.21
CA SER A 54 -12.24 -15.77 1.79
C SER A 54 -13.37 -15.85 2.84
N ASP A 55 -13.78 -14.73 3.43
CA ASP A 55 -14.79 -14.69 4.51
C ASP A 55 -16.13 -14.03 4.13
N GLY A 56 -16.56 -14.12 2.86
CA GLY A 56 -17.89 -13.68 2.43
C GLY A 56 -18.09 -12.18 2.22
N GLN A 57 -16.99 -11.42 2.06
CA GLN A 57 -17.02 -10.03 1.59
C GLN A 57 -16.32 -9.93 0.23
N ASP A 58 -16.91 -9.19 -0.71
CA ASP A 58 -16.51 -9.11 -2.13
C ASP A 58 -15.29 -8.20 -2.39
N GLU A 59 -14.46 -7.93 -1.38
CA GLU A 59 -13.36 -6.94 -1.48
C GLU A 59 -12.04 -7.42 -0.87
N THR A 60 -10.93 -7.02 -1.49
CA THR A 60 -9.61 -7.05 -0.84
C THR A 60 -9.22 -5.62 -0.49
N VAL A 61 -9.12 -5.33 0.81
CA VAL A 61 -8.85 -3.98 1.29
C VAL A 61 -7.69 -3.95 2.26
N LEU A 62 -6.72 -3.08 2.02
CA LEU A 62 -5.65 -2.72 2.96
C LEU A 62 -6.08 -1.49 3.74
N LYS A 63 -5.80 -1.50 5.04
CA LYS A 63 -6.05 -0.37 5.94
C LYS A 63 -4.79 -0.04 6.72
N VAL A 64 -4.37 1.22 6.69
CA VAL A 64 -3.23 1.71 7.45
C VAL A 64 -3.49 3.14 7.92
N THR A 65 -2.88 3.52 9.04
CA THR A 65 -2.84 4.91 9.48
C THR A 65 -1.41 5.43 9.29
N THR A 66 -1.30 6.59 8.67
CA THR A 66 -0.04 7.31 8.44
C THR A 66 -0.12 8.69 9.07
N SER A 67 0.98 9.44 9.05
CA SER A 67 1.03 10.84 9.48
C SER A 67 0.03 11.74 8.74
N VAL A 68 -0.41 11.34 7.54
CA VAL A 68 -1.35 12.08 6.68
C VAL A 68 -2.81 11.73 6.99
N GLY A 69 -3.08 10.52 7.49
CA GLY A 69 -4.43 10.09 7.87
C GLY A 69 -4.66 8.58 7.76
N ALA A 70 -5.94 8.20 7.82
CA ALA A 70 -6.37 6.82 7.66
C ALA A 70 -6.58 6.51 6.17
N TRP A 71 -5.89 5.48 5.70
CA TRP A 71 -5.96 5.03 4.31
C TRP A 71 -6.71 3.71 4.20
N GLU A 72 -7.45 3.60 3.10
CA GLU A 72 -8.12 2.39 2.65
C GLU A 72 -7.78 2.16 1.17
N TRP A 73 -7.13 1.05 0.83
CA TRP A 73 -6.81 0.67 -0.55
C TRP A 73 -7.55 -0.59 -0.94
N ALA A 74 -8.42 -0.51 -1.94
CA ALA A 74 -9.17 -1.65 -2.47
C ALA A 74 -8.54 -2.17 -3.77
N SER A 75 -8.29 -3.47 -3.86
CA SER A 75 -7.68 -4.13 -5.03
C SER A 75 -8.64 -4.12 -6.20
N ASP A 76 -8.08 -4.05 -7.41
CA ASP A 76 -8.78 -4.51 -8.59
C ASP A 76 -8.96 -6.04 -8.58
N HIS A 77 -10.09 -6.50 -9.13
CA HIS A 77 -10.34 -7.91 -9.42
C HIS A 77 -10.29 -8.15 -10.92
N VAL A 78 -9.47 -9.08 -11.35
CA VAL A 78 -9.35 -9.52 -12.75
C VAL A 78 -9.74 -11.00 -12.79
N ASN A 79 -10.75 -11.33 -13.60
CA ASN A 79 -11.28 -12.70 -13.72
C ASN A 79 -11.72 -13.33 -12.36
N GLY A 80 -12.26 -12.51 -11.45
CA GLY A 80 -12.72 -12.98 -10.14
C GLY A 80 -11.61 -13.25 -9.12
N SER A 81 -10.37 -12.84 -9.40
CA SER A 81 -9.24 -12.91 -8.47
C SER A 81 -8.60 -11.53 -8.30
N PRO A 82 -8.09 -11.18 -7.12
CA PRO A 82 -7.42 -9.91 -6.92
C PRO A 82 -6.10 -9.90 -7.70
N SER A 83 -5.85 -8.83 -8.46
CA SER A 83 -4.65 -8.74 -9.31
C SER A 83 -3.47 -8.08 -8.59
N PHE A 84 -3.76 -7.27 -7.56
CA PHE A 84 -2.82 -6.42 -6.82
C PHE A 84 -1.97 -5.50 -7.70
N GLN A 85 -2.35 -5.32 -8.96
CA GLN A 85 -1.67 -4.41 -9.89
C GLN A 85 -2.15 -2.99 -9.68
N THR A 86 -3.43 -2.81 -9.36
CA THR A 86 -4.03 -1.49 -9.15
C THR A 86 -4.84 -1.46 -7.86
N TRP A 87 -4.69 -0.38 -7.12
CA TRP A 87 -5.46 -0.10 -5.91
C TRP A 87 -6.24 1.19 -6.06
N THR A 88 -7.50 1.20 -5.68
CA THR A 88 -8.24 2.45 -5.48
C THR A 88 -8.10 2.88 -4.03
N ALA A 89 -7.59 4.09 -3.79
CA ALA A 89 -7.30 4.59 -2.46
C ALA A 89 -8.32 5.61 -1.96
N LYS A 90 -8.63 5.56 -0.67
CA LYS A 90 -9.34 6.60 0.08
C LYS A 90 -8.48 7.09 1.25
N LEU A 91 -8.36 8.40 1.39
CA LEU A 91 -7.76 9.07 2.54
C LEU A 91 -8.87 9.71 3.38
N ASN A 92 -9.01 9.30 4.64
CA ASN A 92 -10.06 9.74 5.56
C ASN A 92 -11.47 9.63 4.94
N GLY A 93 -11.69 8.57 4.15
CA GLY A 93 -12.96 8.31 3.45
C GLY A 93 -13.14 9.02 2.10
N ILE A 94 -12.19 9.88 1.69
CA ILE A 94 -12.24 10.61 0.41
C ILE A 94 -11.34 9.89 -0.60
N GLN A 95 -11.88 9.50 -1.75
CA GLN A 95 -11.12 8.86 -2.81
C GLN A 95 -10.02 9.81 -3.33
N THR A 96 -8.77 9.34 -3.37
CA THR A 96 -7.61 10.16 -3.79
C THR A 96 -7.10 9.81 -5.18
N GLY A 97 -7.27 8.56 -5.61
CA GLY A 97 -6.76 8.08 -6.90
C GLY A 97 -6.35 6.61 -6.89
N GLY A 98 -5.71 6.19 -7.98
CA GLY A 98 -5.13 4.87 -8.14
C GLY A 98 -3.73 4.78 -7.54
N PHE A 99 -3.32 3.59 -7.11
CA PHE A 99 -1.93 3.23 -6.88
C PHE A 99 -1.60 2.00 -7.71
N TYR A 100 -0.47 2.03 -8.40
CA TYR A 100 -0.05 1.03 -9.35
C TYR A 100 1.19 0.33 -8.85
N ARG A 101 1.22 -0.99 -8.96
CA ARG A 101 2.40 -1.78 -8.63
C ARG A 101 3.49 -1.49 -9.66
N GLU A 102 4.68 -1.09 -9.20
CA GLU A 102 5.82 -0.91 -10.07
C GLU A 102 6.32 -2.28 -10.58
N PRO A 103 6.37 -2.51 -11.92
CA PRO A 103 6.79 -3.78 -12.48
C PRO A 103 8.27 -4.06 -12.18
N ASP A 104 8.59 -5.33 -11.94
CA ASP A 104 9.97 -5.84 -11.74
C ASP A 104 10.78 -5.16 -10.61
N THR A 105 10.12 -4.44 -9.70
CA THR A 105 10.78 -3.85 -8.54
C THR A 105 10.59 -4.74 -7.31
N ARG A 106 11.72 -5.09 -6.66
CA ARG A 106 11.65 -5.62 -5.30
C ARG A 106 11.26 -4.48 -4.35
N PRO A 107 10.46 -4.74 -3.30
CA PRO A 107 10.26 -3.76 -2.24
C PRO A 107 11.61 -3.25 -1.76
N LYS A 108 11.83 -1.95 -1.87
CA LYS A 108 13.07 -1.32 -1.42
C LYS A 108 12.75 -0.51 -0.19
N ALA A 109 13.23 -0.98 0.95
CA ALA A 109 13.18 -0.18 2.16
C ALA A 109 13.97 1.13 1.94
N PRO A 110 13.45 2.28 2.40
CA PRO A 110 14.21 3.51 2.44
C PRO A 110 15.44 3.33 3.34
N THR A 111 16.51 4.04 2.99
CA THR A 111 17.74 4.14 3.76
C THR A 111 17.48 4.86 5.09
N MET A 112 18.39 4.69 6.05
CA MET A 112 18.35 5.44 7.32
C MET A 112 18.35 6.96 7.10
N ALA A 113 19.03 7.44 6.05
CA ALA A 113 19.07 8.85 5.72
C ALA A 113 17.71 9.36 5.20
N GLU A 114 17.05 8.59 4.33
CA GLU A 114 15.70 8.90 3.83
C GLU A 114 14.66 8.93 4.95
N LEU A 115 14.75 8.00 5.91
CA LEU A 115 13.87 7.95 7.08
C LEU A 115 14.10 9.12 8.06
N GLN A 116 15.34 9.58 8.23
CA GLN A 116 15.67 10.58 9.26
C GLN A 116 15.57 12.01 8.76
N TYR A 117 15.78 12.26 7.46
CA TYR A 117 15.93 13.61 6.94
C TYR A 117 14.98 13.94 5.78
N GLY A 118 14.45 12.94 5.07
CA GLY A 118 13.81 13.16 3.77
C GLY A 118 14.83 13.62 2.72
N GLN A 119 14.96 12.94 1.58
CA GLN A 119 16.00 13.26 0.58
C GLN A 119 15.45 13.98 -0.63
#